data_AF-A0AAN8UTH1-F1
#
_entry.id   AF-A0AAN8UTH1-F1
#
_cell.length_a   1.000
_cell.length_b   1.000
_cell.length_c   1.000
_cell.angle_alpha   90.00
_cell.angle_beta   90.00
_cell.angle_gamma   90.00
#
_symmetry.space_group_name_H-M   'P 1'
#
loop_
_entity.id
_entity.type
_entity.pdbx_description
1 polymer ?
#
loop_
_entity_poly.entity_id
_entity_poly.type
_entity_poly.pdbx_seq_one_letter_code
_entity_poly.pdbx_strand_id
1 'polypeptide(L)'
;MGEEEKKVMVAIDESECSHYALEWALQNLHDSIAKSKLYLFTETQKRVASALLEKARTLCANKGIVAETVSEVGNPKDAICDAVDKFKIKLLILGSHGRGPLKRAFLGSVSNYCVQNAKCPVLVVRK
;
A
#
# COMPACT_ATOMS: atom_id res chain seq x y z
N MET A 1 6.66 -29.20 -0.13
CA MET A 1 6.99 -27.88 -0.69
C MET A 1 6.11 -26.90 0.05
N GLY A 2 6.63 -26.19 1.06
CA GLY A 2 5.80 -25.27 1.87
C GLY A 2 5.33 -24.11 0.99
N GLU A 3 4.06 -23.74 1.10
CA GLU A 3 3.57 -22.53 0.42
C GLU A 3 4.40 -21.33 0.92
N GLU A 4 5.02 -20.61 -0.01
CA GLU A 4 5.76 -19.39 0.31
C GLU A 4 4.79 -18.38 0.95
N GLU A 5 5.14 -17.84 2.12
CA GLU A 5 4.31 -16.85 2.83
C GLU A 5 3.98 -15.69 1.89
N LYS A 6 2.69 -15.44 1.65
CA LYS A 6 2.23 -14.33 0.81
C LYS A 6 2.53 -13.02 1.51
N LYS A 7 3.18 -12.10 0.80
CA LYS A 7 3.51 -10.76 1.30
C LYS A 7 2.68 -9.72 0.56
N VAL A 8 1.86 -8.97 1.29
CA VAL A 8 1.00 -7.92 0.75
C VAL A 8 1.55 -6.58 1.22
N MET A 9 1.62 -5.59 0.34
CA MET A 9 2.03 -4.23 0.69
C MET A 9 0.94 -3.24 0.33
N VAL A 10 0.59 -2.35 1.27
CA VAL A 10 -0.26 -1.19 1.03
C VAL A 10 0.62 0.06 1.12
N ALA A 11 0.69 0.84 0.05
CA ALA A 11 1.37 2.14 0.11
C ALA A 11 0.42 3.22 0.64
N ILE A 12 0.85 3.93 1.67
CA ILE A 12 0.09 4.97 2.35
C ILE A 12 0.85 6.29 2.39
N ASP A 13 0.10 7.37 2.28
CA ASP A 13 0.54 8.76 2.40
C ASP A 13 -0.53 9.56 3.14
N GLU A 14 -0.42 10.89 3.23
CA GLU A 14 -1.43 11.74 3.88
C GLU A 14 -2.75 11.85 3.07
N SER A 15 -2.88 11.20 1.92
CA SER A 15 -4.06 11.31 1.07
C SER A 15 -5.22 10.44 1.53
N GLU A 16 -6.44 10.94 1.35
CA GLU A 16 -7.68 10.21 1.61
C GLU A 16 -7.82 8.91 0.79
N CYS A 17 -7.29 8.88 -0.43
CA CYS A 17 -7.40 7.70 -1.30
C CYS A 17 -6.49 6.55 -0.86
N SER A 18 -5.32 6.84 -0.28
CA SER A 18 -4.44 5.78 0.23
C SER A 18 -4.98 5.19 1.54
N HIS A 19 -5.53 6.02 2.42
CA HIS A 19 -6.26 5.58 3.61
C HIS A 19 -7.48 4.71 3.25
N TYR A 20 -8.28 5.16 2.26
CA TYR A 20 -9.41 4.38 1.76
C TYR A 20 -8.96 3.03 1.20
N ALA A 21 -7.84 2.96 0.47
CA ALA A 21 -7.32 1.71 -0.05
C ALA A 21 -6.95 0.71 1.06
N LEU A 22 -6.37 1.19 2.17
CA LEU A 22 -6.09 0.36 3.34
C LEU A 22 -7.39 -0.17 3.97
N GLU A 23 -8.36 0.70 4.25
CA GLU A 23 -9.64 0.30 4.84
C GLU A 23 -10.39 -0.69 3.95
N TRP A 24 -10.45 -0.41 2.65
CA TRP A 24 -11.08 -1.30 1.67
C TRP A 24 -10.40 -2.67 1.66
N ALA A 25 -9.07 -2.73 1.69
CA ALA A 25 -8.32 -3.97 1.71
C ALA A 25 -8.60 -4.76 3.01
N LEU A 26 -8.61 -4.10 4.16
CA LEU A 26 -8.93 -4.72 5.44
C LEU A 26 -10.39 -5.22 5.51
N GLN A 27 -11.32 -4.60 4.80
CA GLN A 27 -12.72 -5.01 4.77
C GLN A 27 -13.01 -6.13 3.77
N ASN A 28 -12.42 -6.07 2.57
CA ASN A 28 -12.78 -6.95 1.46
C ASN A 28 -11.79 -8.10 1.25
N LEU A 29 -10.56 -7.98 1.77
CA LEU A 29 -9.51 -8.99 1.64
C LEU A 29 -9.04 -9.53 3.01
N HIS A 30 -9.85 -9.35 4.06
CA HIS A 30 -9.49 -9.68 5.45
C HIS A 30 -8.88 -11.06 5.60
N ASP A 31 -9.59 -12.13 5.21
CA ASP A 31 -9.13 -13.51 5.36
C ASP A 31 -7.81 -13.81 4.64
N SER A 32 -7.60 -13.16 3.48
CA SER A 32 -6.37 -13.32 2.71
C SER A 32 -5.21 -12.57 3.35
N ILE A 33 -5.45 -11.35 3.83
CA ILE A 33 -4.45 -10.51 4.51
C ILE A 33 -4.08 -11.11 5.87
N ALA A 34 -5.05 -11.63 6.63
CA ALA A 34 -4.82 -12.24 7.94
C ALA A 34 -3.94 -13.51 7.88
N LYS A 35 -3.88 -14.17 6.72
CA LYS A 35 -3.01 -15.32 6.43
C LYS A 35 -1.70 -14.92 5.72
N SER A 36 -1.48 -13.63 5.53
CA SER A 36 -0.35 -13.06 4.81
C SER A 36 0.46 -12.16 5.72
N LYS A 37 1.69 -11.87 5.31
CA LYS A 37 2.49 -10.83 5.94
C LYS A 37 2.16 -9.48 5.32
N LEU A 38 1.57 -8.57 6.11
CA LEU A 38 1.17 -7.24 5.66
C LEU A 38 2.29 -6.21 5.90
N TYR A 39 2.60 -5.44 4.87
CA TYR A 39 3.50 -4.29 4.89
C TYR A 39 2.72 -3.00 4.69
N LEU A 40 2.90 -2.03 5.59
CA LEU A 40 2.46 -0.64 5.42
C LEU A 40 3.68 0.17 5.00
N PHE A 41 3.66 0.67 3.77
CA PHE A 41 4.78 1.39 3.17
C PHE A 41 4.47 2.87 3.06
N THR A 42 5.45 3.73 3.33
CA THR A 42 5.40 5.14 2.99
C THR A 42 6.76 5.65 2.50
N GLU A 43 6.75 6.54 1.51
CA GLU A 43 7.94 7.29 1.09
C GLU A 43 7.90 8.64 1.81
N THR A 44 8.38 8.68 3.05
CA THR A 44 8.38 9.89 3.87
C THR A 44 9.44 9.73 4.93
N GLN A 45 10.08 10.83 5.34
CA GLN A 45 11.08 10.81 6.42
C GLN A 45 10.52 10.20 7.71
N LYS A 46 11.34 9.41 8.42
CA LYS A 46 10.96 8.64 9.61
C LYS A 46 10.15 9.43 10.67
N ARG A 47 10.48 10.71 10.89
CA ARG A 47 9.78 11.56 11.88
C ARG A 47 8.31 11.80 11.51
N VAL A 48 8.03 12.10 10.24
CA VAL A 48 6.66 12.35 9.74
C VAL A 48 5.94 11.03 9.47
N ALA A 49 6.66 10.02 8.97
CA ALA A 49 6.13 8.68 8.71
C ALA A 49 5.56 7.99 9.96
N SER A 50 6.13 8.26 11.14
CA SER A 50 5.76 7.60 12.39
C SER A 50 4.26 7.72 12.71
N ALA A 51 3.71 8.94 12.67
CA ALA A 51 2.30 9.17 13.02
C ALA A 51 1.33 8.53 12.01
N LEU A 52 1.65 8.62 10.72
CA LEU A 52 0.86 8.01 9.64
C LEU A 52 0.84 6.48 9.76
N LEU A 53 2.02 5.88 9.87
CA LEU A 53 2.17 4.43 9.98
C LEU A 53 1.55 3.90 11.28
N GLU A 54 1.65 4.64 12.39
CA GLU A 54 1.06 4.21 13.67
C GLU A 54 -0.47 4.20 13.62
N LYS A 55 -1.08 5.23 13.00
CA LYS A 55 -2.52 5.27 12.78
C LYS A 55 -2.97 4.09 11.90
N ALA A 56 -2.27 3.84 10.80
CA ALA A 56 -2.57 2.73 9.90
C ALA A 56 -2.38 1.36 10.56
N ARG A 57 -1.33 1.20 11.37
CA ARG A 57 -1.08 -0.02 12.16
C ARG A 57 -2.20 -0.27 13.17
N THR A 58 -2.70 0.78 13.81
CA THR A 58 -3.85 0.71 14.73
C THR A 58 -5.12 0.24 14.01
N LEU A 59 -5.37 0.74 12.79
CA LEU A 59 -6.50 0.26 11.98
C LEU A 59 -6.40 -1.23 11.66
N CYS A 60 -5.20 -1.72 11.33
CA CYS A 60 -4.94 -3.14 11.10
C CYS A 60 -5.16 -3.97 12.38
N ALA A 61 -4.62 -3.50 13.51
CA ALA A 61 -4.72 -4.18 14.80
C ALA A 61 -6.18 -4.31 15.28
N ASN A 62 -7.02 -3.29 15.06
CA ASN A 62 -8.45 -3.34 15.34
C ASN A 62 -9.22 -4.39 14.50
N LYS A 63 -8.59 -4.90 13.43
CA LYS A 63 -9.09 -6.00 12.61
C LYS A 63 -8.36 -7.32 12.88
N GLY A 64 -7.53 -7.39 13.92
CA GLY A 64 -6.74 -8.58 14.27
C GLY A 64 -5.56 -8.85 13.34
N ILE A 65 -5.11 -7.85 12.57
CA ILE A 65 -4.01 -7.97 11.61
C ILE A 65 -2.78 -7.24 12.13
N VAL A 66 -1.65 -7.94 12.19
CA VAL A 66 -0.35 -7.35 12.52
C VAL A 66 0.33 -6.93 11.21
N ALA A 67 0.75 -5.67 11.14
CA ALA A 67 1.43 -5.10 9.97
C ALA A 67 2.85 -4.66 10.30
N GLU A 68 3.81 -5.00 9.42
CA GLU A 68 5.14 -4.41 9.43
C GLU A 68 5.11 -3.03 8.79
N THR A 69 5.83 -2.08 9.37
CA THR A 69 5.89 -0.71 8.85
C THR A 69 7.23 -0.47 8.16
N VAL A 70 7.17 0.15 6.98
CA VAL A 70 8.34 0.48 6.16
C VAL A 70 8.25 1.95 5.78
N SER A 71 9.34 2.68 6.02
CA SER A 71 9.50 4.07 5.64
C SER A 71 10.82 4.20 4.89
N GLU A 72 10.73 4.61 3.63
CA GLU A 72 11.87 4.93 2.76
C GLU A 72 11.80 6.42 2.38
N VAL A 73 12.88 6.96 1.81
CA VAL A 73 12.94 8.35 1.32
C VAL A 73 13.41 8.34 -0.13
N GLY A 74 12.83 9.17 -0.99
CA GLY A 74 13.18 9.27 -2.40
C GLY A 74 12.01 9.71 -3.28
N ASN A 75 11.96 9.19 -4.50
CA ASN A 75 10.80 9.37 -5.37
C ASN A 75 9.75 8.29 -5.02
N PRO A 76 8.47 8.63 -4.77
CA PRO A 76 7.44 7.64 -4.43
C PRO A 76 7.32 6.50 -5.45
N LYS A 77 7.49 6.81 -6.75
CA LYS A 77 7.36 5.84 -7.84
C LYS A 77 8.42 4.74 -7.74
N ASP A 78 9.68 5.15 -7.55
CA ASP A 78 10.82 4.26 -7.49
C ASP A 78 10.87 3.55 -6.15
N ALA A 79 10.70 4.29 -5.05
CA ALA A 79 10.73 3.74 -3.70
C ALA A 79 9.69 2.63 -3.48
N ILE A 80 8.49 2.76 -4.05
CA ILE A 80 7.47 1.70 -3.99
C ILE A 80 7.91 0.47 -4.78
N CYS A 81 8.41 0.64 -6.02
CA CYS A 81 8.85 -0.50 -6.85
C CYS A 81 10.08 -1.20 -6.25
N ASP A 82 11.02 -0.43 -5.71
CA ASP A 82 12.20 -0.95 -5.02
C ASP A 82 11.80 -1.72 -3.77
N ALA A 83 10.83 -1.22 -3.00
CA ALA A 83 10.28 -1.94 -1.85
C ALA A 83 9.59 -3.26 -2.25
N VAL A 84 8.81 -3.26 -3.34
CA VAL A 84 8.22 -4.48 -3.90
C VAL A 84 9.31 -5.54 -4.14
N ASP A 85 10.40 -5.14 -4.80
CA ASP A 85 11.50 -6.03 -5.16
C ASP A 85 12.33 -6.48 -3.95
N LYS A 86 12.59 -5.57 -3.01
CA LYS A 86 13.36 -5.77 -1.78
C LYS A 86 12.66 -6.73 -0.84
N PHE A 87 11.37 -6.52 -0.59
CA PHE A 87 10.59 -7.32 0.37
C PHE A 87 9.93 -8.55 -0.26
N LYS A 88 10.06 -8.74 -1.58
CA LYS A 88 9.44 -9.83 -2.35
C LYS A 88 7.91 -9.81 -2.21
N ILE A 89 7.34 -8.63 -2.36
CA ILE A 89 5.89 -8.41 -2.29
C ILE A 89 5.21 -9.17 -3.42
N LYS A 90 4.10 -9.84 -3.10
CA LYS A 90 3.29 -10.65 -4.03
C LYS A 90 1.99 -9.95 -4.44
N LEU A 91 1.62 -8.88 -3.73
CA LEU A 91 0.51 -7.99 -4.10
C LEU A 91 0.79 -6.58 -3.57
N LEU A 92 0.81 -5.59 -4.47
CA LEU A 92 0.87 -4.18 -4.14
C LEU A 92 -0.53 -3.56 -4.21
N ILE A 93 -0.96 -2.87 -3.15
CA ILE A 93 -2.24 -2.17 -3.07
C ILE A 93 -2.00 -0.66 -2.98
N LEU A 94 -2.67 0.10 -3.85
CA LEU A 94 -2.55 1.55 -3.96
C LEU A 94 -3.92 2.22 -4.01
N GLY A 95 -3.99 3.46 -3.55
CA GLY A 95 -5.13 4.34 -3.84
C GLY A 95 -5.05 4.96 -5.24
N SER A 96 -6.19 5.22 -5.86
CA SER A 96 -6.26 6.05 -7.08
C SER A 96 -6.31 7.54 -6.71
N HIS A 97 -5.36 8.33 -7.19
CA HIS A 97 -5.45 9.79 -7.12
C HIS A 97 -6.26 10.34 -8.31
N GLY A 98 -7.24 11.20 -8.04
CA GLY A 98 -7.97 11.99 -9.03
C GLY A 98 -8.23 13.40 -8.52
N ARG A 99 -7.23 14.29 -8.63
CA ARG A 99 -7.39 15.72 -8.33
C ARG A 99 -8.02 16.43 -9.55
N GLY A 100 -9.11 17.17 -9.34
CA GLY A 100 -9.71 18.09 -10.32
C GLY A 100 -10.97 17.58 -11.05
N PRO A 101 -11.70 18.46 -11.76
CA PRO A 101 -12.99 18.17 -12.42
C PRO A 101 -12.90 17.26 -13.66
N LEU A 102 -11.70 16.88 -14.11
CA LEU A 102 -11.48 15.92 -15.21
C LEU A 102 -11.60 14.45 -14.74
N LYS A 103 -12.58 14.18 -13.89
CA LYS A 103 -12.89 12.84 -13.36
C LYS A 103 -13.63 12.03 -14.41
N ARG A 104 -12.94 11.08 -15.07
CA ARG A 104 -13.61 9.84 -15.48
C ARG A 104 -12.77 8.58 -15.73
N ALA A 105 -11.44 8.61 -15.86
CA ALA A 105 -10.70 7.36 -16.12
C ALA A 105 -9.21 7.31 -15.73
N PHE A 106 -8.63 8.34 -15.11
CA PHE A 106 -7.17 8.38 -14.93
C PHE A 106 -6.72 7.79 -13.60
N LEU A 107 -5.81 6.82 -13.69
CA LEU A 107 -4.93 6.43 -12.58
C LEU A 107 -4.06 7.62 -12.18
N GLY A 108 -3.76 7.75 -10.89
CA GLY A 108 -2.83 8.77 -10.41
C GLY A 108 -1.41 8.52 -10.96
N SER A 109 -0.55 9.54 -10.95
CA SER A 109 0.81 9.41 -11.49
C SER A 109 1.63 8.28 -10.84
N VAL A 110 1.47 8.06 -9.53
CA VAL A 110 2.15 7.00 -8.78
C VAL A 110 1.52 5.64 -9.07
N SER A 111 0.18 5.51 -9.01
CA SER A 111 -0.49 4.23 -9.30
C SER A 111 -0.31 3.80 -10.75
N ASN A 112 -0.38 4.73 -11.70
CA ASN A 112 -0.10 4.43 -13.10
C ASN A 112 1.34 3.93 -13.29
N TYR A 113 2.32 4.57 -12.66
CA TYR A 113 3.70 4.11 -12.73
C TYR A 113 3.87 2.71 -12.13
N CYS A 114 3.31 2.45 -10.95
CA CYS A 114 3.45 1.15 -10.31
C CYS A 114 2.76 0.04 -11.10
N VAL A 115 1.59 0.30 -11.67
CA VAL A 115 0.88 -0.65 -12.56
C VAL A 115 1.75 -1.06 -13.76
N GLN A 116 2.59 -0.15 -14.26
CA GLN A 116 3.47 -0.40 -15.41
C GLN A 116 4.81 -1.06 -15.02
N ASN A 117 5.30 -0.85 -13.80
CA ASN A 117 6.70 -1.15 -13.45
C ASN A 117 6.90 -2.10 -12.25
N ALA A 118 5.91 -2.27 -11.38
CA ALA A 118 6.06 -3.13 -10.21
C ALA A 118 6.17 -4.62 -10.63
N LYS A 119 7.12 -5.36 -10.05
CA LYS A 119 7.31 -6.79 -10.34
C LYS A 119 6.38 -7.70 -9.54
N CYS A 120 5.15 -7.23 -9.27
CA CYS A 120 4.08 -8.02 -8.68
C CYS A 120 2.71 -7.51 -9.16
N PRO A 121 1.65 -8.31 -9.01
CA PRO A 121 0.28 -7.83 -9.20
C PRO A 121 0.01 -6.54 -8.43
N VAL A 122 -0.65 -5.58 -9.09
CA VAL A 122 -1.03 -4.29 -8.51
C VAL A 122 -2.54 -4.17 -8.47
N LEU A 123 -3.09 -3.91 -7.27
CA LEU A 123 -4.48 -3.57 -7.05
C LEU A 123 -4.59 -2.07 -6.79
N VAL A 124 -5.31 -1.37 -7.67
CA VAL A 124 -5.63 0.04 -7.46
C VAL A 124 -7.06 0.16 -6.97
N VAL A 125 -7.21 0.64 -5.74
CA VAL A 125 -8.50 0.88 -5.10
C VAL A 125 -8.95 2.31 -5.37
N ARG A 126 -10.19 2.44 -5.84
CA ARG A 126 -10.81 3.73 -6.13
C ARG A 126 -11.87 4.06 -5.09
N LYS A 127 -11.80 5.27 -4.55
CA LYS A 127 -12.84 5.91 -3.71
C LYS A 127 -13.94 6.52 -4.57
#